data_AF-A0A7X7LMH1-F1
#
_entry.id   AF-A0A7X7LMH1-F1
#
_cell.length_a   1.000
_cell.length_b   1.000
_cell.length_c   1.000
_cell.angle_alpha   90.00
_cell.angle_beta   90.00
_cell.angle_gamma   90.00
#
_symmetry.space_group_name_H-M   'P 1'
#
loop_
_entity.id
_entity.type
_entity.pdbx_description
1 polymer ?
#
loop_
_entity_poly.entity_id
_entity_poly.type
_entity_poly.pdbx_seq_one_letter_code
_entity_poly.pdbx_strand_id
1 'polypeptide(L)' 'MEFEGLKPSAHAKKLGEEYLEGKISSHHAREKIRARHASSFGK' A
#
# COMPACT_ATOMS: atom_id res chain seq x y z
N MET A 1 2.51 15.04 -1.68
CA MET A 1 1.06 15.13 -1.52
C MET A 1 0.69 14.53 -0.18
N GLU A 2 0.53 15.35 0.86
CA GLU A 2 -0.22 14.93 2.04
C GLU A 2 -1.68 15.36 1.78
N PHE A 3 -2.56 14.38 1.63
CA PHE A 3 -4.00 14.64 1.61
C PHE A 3 -4.42 14.86 3.06
N GLU A 4 -4.95 16.05 3.36
CA GLU A 4 -5.15 16.58 4.71
C GLU A 4 -5.66 15.52 5.70
N GLY A 5 -4.84 15.22 6.72
CA GLY A 5 -5.20 14.36 7.85
C GLY A 5 -4.98 12.85 7.67
N LEU A 6 -4.78 12.34 6.46
CA LEU A 6 -4.58 10.89 6.22
C LEU A 6 -3.10 10.57 6.01
N LYS A 7 -2.45 10.07 7.07
CA LYS A 7 -1.08 9.56 6.97
C LYS A 7 -1.07 8.18 6.31
N PRO A 8 -0.37 8.01 5.18
CA PRO A 8 -0.21 6.69 4.59
C PRO A 8 0.58 5.78 5.54
N SER A 9 0.14 4.52 5.64
CA SER A 9 0.80 3.53 6.48
C SER A 9 2.26 3.32 6.03
N ALA A 10 3.15 2.99 6.96
CA ALA A 10 4.54 2.68 6.65
C ALA A 10 4.66 1.56 5.60
N HIS A 11 3.71 0.62 5.61
CA HIS A 11 3.61 -0.45 4.62
C HIS A 11 3.27 0.07 3.22
N ALA A 12 2.30 0.99 3.12
CA ALA A 12 1.94 1.62 1.86
C ALA A 12 3.08 2.47 1.29
N LYS A 13 3.86 3.16 2.15
CA LYS A 13 5.06 3.91 1.72
C LYS A 13 6.11 2.99 1.09
N LYS A 14 6.46 1.90 1.77
CA LYS A 14 7.44 0.92 1.27
C LYS A 14 7.00 0.31 -0.08
N LEU A 15 5.72 -0.02 -0.22
CA LEU A 15 5.16 -0.52 -1.49
C LEU A 15 5.18 0.54 -2.60
N GLY A 16 4.96 1.81 -2.26
CA GLY A 16 5.09 2.92 -3.19
C GLY A 16 6.52 3.07 -3.70
N GLU A 17 7.52 2.92 -2.83
CA GLU A 17 8.94 2.94 -3.22
C GLU A 17 9.27 1.77 -4.17
N GLU A 18 8.86 0.54 -3.83
CA GLU A 18 9.07 -0.63 -4.71
C GLU A 18 8.41 -0.45 -6.09
N TYR A 19 7.25 0.21 -6.15
CA TYR A 19 6.56 0.53 -7.40
C TYR A 19 7.32 1.58 -8.22
N LEU A 20 7.79 2.66 -7.58
CA LEU A 20 8.56 3.72 -8.24
C LEU A 20 9.93 3.23 -8.74
N GLU A 21 10.53 2.27 -8.05
CA GLU A 21 11.73 1.56 -8.51
C GLU A 21 11.45 0.56 -9.64
N GLY A 22 10.19 0.35 -10.03
CA GLY A 22 9.80 -0.60 -11.09
C GLY A 22 9.91 -2.07 -10.69
N LYS A 23 10.14 -2.39 -9.41
CA LYS A 23 10.26 -3.76 -8.90
C LYS A 23 8.92 -4.50 -8.87
N ILE A 24 7.82 -3.75 -8.76
CA ILE A 24 6.46 -4.29 -8.75
C ILE A 24 5.55 -3.48 -9.67
N SER A 25 4.51 -4.13 -10.20
CA SER A 25 3.45 -3.43 -10.94
C SER A 25 2.46 -2.73 -10.01
N SER A 26 1.74 -1.74 -10.53
CA SER A 26 0.66 -1.06 -9.79
C SER A 26 -0.44 -2.03 -9.35
N HIS A 27 -0.72 -3.07 -10.15
CA HIS A 27 -1.64 -4.14 -9.78
C HIS A 27 -1.15 -4.90 -8.53
N HIS A 28 0.10 -5.31 -8.53
CA HIS A 28 0.71 -6.05 -7.43
C HIS A 28 0.76 -5.22 -6.14
N ALA A 29 1.07 -3.92 -6.25
CA ALA A 29 1.04 -3.01 -5.11
C ALA A 29 -0.37 -2.91 -4.48
N ARG A 30 -1.42 -2.80 -5.31
CA ARG A 30 -2.82 -2.75 -4.84
C ARG A 30 -3.25 -4.04 -4.17
N GLU A 31 -2.88 -5.19 -4.71
CA GLU A 31 -3.21 -6.49 -4.11
C GLU A 31 -2.56 -6.65 -2.73
N LYS A 32 -1.28 -6.28 -2.57
CA LYS A 32 -0.60 -6.35 -1.28
C LYS A 32 -1.23 -5.43 -0.24
N ILE A 33 -1.59 -4.20 -0.61
CA ILE A 33 -2.31 -3.28 0.29
C ILE A 33 -3.65 -3.90 0.69
N ARG A 34 -4.43 -4.41 -0.28
CA ARG A 34 -5.74 -5.03 0.00
C ARG A 34 -5.61 -6.26 0.89
N ALA A 35 -4.65 -7.16 0.65
CA ALA A 35 -4.45 -8.37 1.44
C ALA A 35 -4.13 -8.07 2.92
N ARG A 36 -3.32 -7.03 3.18
CA ARG A 36 -3.00 -6.55 4.53
C ARG A 36 -4.24 -6.08 5.29
N HIS A 37 -5.18 -5.41 4.61
CA HIS A 37 -6.41 -4.92 5.24
C HIS A 37 -7.52 -5.98 5.31
N ALA A 38 -7.62 -6.86 4.30
CA ALA A 38 -8.59 -7.95 4.26
C ALA A 38 -8.35 -8.99 5.36
N SER A 39 -7.10 -9.24 5.76
CA SER A 39 -6.76 -10.14 6.87
C SER A 39 -7.23 -9.63 8.25
N SER A 40 -7.68 -8.37 8.35
CA SER A 40 -8.32 -7.82 9.56
C SER A 40 -9.84 -7.66 9.42
N PHE A 41 -10.43 -7.94 8.26
CA PHE A 41 -11.87 -7.84 8.04
C PHE A 41 -12.52 -9.20 8.33
N GLY A 42 -12.91 -9.45 9.58
CA GLY A 42 -13.60 -10.69 9.97
C GLY A 42 -13.16 -11.34 11.30
N LYS A 43 -12.40 -10.63 12.14
CA LYS A 43 -12.19 -11.01 13.55
C LYS A 43 -12.93 -10.06 14.48
#